data_AF-A0A1M7KTC7-F1
#
_entry.id   AF-A0A1M7KTC7-F1
#
_cell.length_a   1.000
_cell.length_b   1.000
_cell.length_c   1.000
_cell.angle_alpha   90.00
_cell.angle_beta   90.00
_cell.angle_gamma   90.00
#
_symmetry.space_group_name_H-M   'P 1'
#
loop_
_entity.id
_entity.type
_entity.pdbx_description
1 polymer ?
#
loop_
_entity_poly.entity_id
_entity_poly.type
_entity_poly.pdbx_seq_one_letter_code
_entity_poly.pdbx_strand_id
1 'polypeptide(L)'
;MVASEQEIIEEELVYGALRRERLWQRLGLIGLVFGIIGCLSAAAVAILDVDPPPVVVPYDPATGFALPEASVGATSVTANQAIIEAEVFRYVTDREVYNQLDNDLRIRSVLRRSDGAAESGLRQIWNSANENYPPT
;
A
#
# COMPACT_ATOMS: atom_id res chain seq x y z
N MET A 1 -24.24 -73.57 -25.08
CA MET A 1 -23.21 -72.90 -25.88
C MET A 1 -22.06 -72.60 -24.93
N VAL A 2 -21.03 -73.44 -24.97
CA VAL A 2 -19.84 -73.37 -24.10
C VAL A 2 -18.89 -72.40 -24.79
N ALA A 3 -18.58 -71.27 -24.15
CA ALA A 3 -17.53 -70.38 -24.63
C ALA A 3 -16.22 -71.17 -24.68
N SER A 4 -15.46 -71.01 -25.76
CA SER A 4 -14.21 -71.73 -25.99
C SER A 4 -13.24 -71.47 -24.83
N GLU A 5 -12.58 -72.49 -24.29
CA GLU A 5 -11.56 -72.31 -23.24
C GLU A 5 -10.47 -71.30 -23.65
N GLN A 6 -10.24 -71.16 -24.97
CA GLN A 6 -9.32 -70.15 -25.52
C GLN A 6 -9.81 -68.71 -25.29
N GLU A 7 -11.12 -68.45 -25.41
CA GLU A 7 -11.72 -67.13 -25.16
C GLU A 7 -11.57 -66.74 -23.69
N ILE A 8 -11.75 -67.70 -22.77
CA ILE A 8 -11.61 -67.49 -21.33
C ILE A 8 -10.14 -67.20 -20.96
N ILE A 9 -9.20 -67.92 -21.57
CA ILE A 9 -7.77 -67.74 -21.34
C ILE A 9 -7.28 -66.41 -21.93
N GLU A 10 -7.77 -65.99 -23.10
CA GLU A 10 -7.40 -64.74 -23.75
C GLU A 10 -7.97 -63.51 -23.00
N GLU A 11 -9.19 -63.61 -22.46
CA GLU A 11 -9.79 -62.59 -21.57
C GLU A 11 -8.97 -62.44 -20.26
N GLU A 12 -8.59 -63.54 -19.61
CA GLU A 12 -7.83 -63.51 -18.35
C GLU A 12 -6.37 -63.05 -18.54
N LEU A 13 -5.66 -63.52 -19.58
CA LEU A 13 -4.26 -63.18 -19.82
C LEU A 13 -4.08 -61.78 -20.43
N VAL A 14 -4.86 -61.43 -21.46
CA VAL A 14 -4.67 -60.16 -22.18
C VAL A 14 -5.37 -59.02 -21.45
N TYR A 15 -6.66 -59.16 -21.12
CA TYR A 15 -7.39 -58.07 -20.46
C TYR A 15 -7.05 -57.93 -18.96
N GLY A 16 -6.59 -59.00 -18.30
CA GLY A 16 -6.11 -58.95 -16.92
C GLY A 16 -4.78 -58.21 -16.74
N ALA A 17 -3.84 -58.36 -17.69
CA ALA A 17 -2.58 -57.63 -17.70
C ALA A 17 -2.78 -56.14 -18.03
N LEU A 18 -3.57 -55.83 -19.07
CA LEU A 18 -3.89 -54.46 -19.47
C LEU A 18 -4.64 -53.66 -18.40
N ARG A 19 -5.52 -54.29 -17.60
CA ARG A 19 -6.20 -53.60 -16.48
C ARG A 19 -5.24 -53.17 -15.38
N ARG A 20 -4.28 -54.01 -15.02
CA ARG A 20 -3.27 -53.68 -14.00
C ARG A 20 -2.38 -52.55 -14.50
N GLU A 21 -1.90 -52.63 -15.73
CA GLU A 21 -1.04 -51.61 -16.31
C GLU A 21 -1.73 -50.23 -16.37
N ARG A 22 -3.01 -50.19 -16.80
CA ARG A 22 -3.82 -48.96 -16.78
C ARG A 22 -4.06 -48.42 -15.38
N LEU A 23 -4.19 -49.29 -14.37
CA LEU A 23 -4.35 -48.87 -12.98
C LEU A 23 -3.09 -48.18 -12.46
N TRP A 24 -1.92 -48.77 -12.72
CA TRP A 24 -0.62 -48.18 -12.37
C TRP A 24 -0.34 -46.89 -13.14
N GLN A 25 -0.70 -46.82 -14.42
CA GLN A 25 -0.60 -45.58 -15.21
C GLN A 25 -1.50 -44.48 -14.65
N ARG A 26 -2.74 -44.79 -14.26
CA ARG A 26 -3.65 -43.81 -13.64
C ARG A 26 -3.12 -43.31 -12.29
N LEU A 27 -2.62 -44.21 -11.45
CA LEU A 27 -2.01 -43.83 -10.16
C LEU A 27 -0.77 -42.96 -10.37
N GLY A 28 0.09 -43.31 -11.33
CA GLY A 28 1.25 -42.50 -11.70
C GLY A 28 0.85 -41.11 -12.20
N LEU A 29 -0.18 -41.03 -13.05
CA LEU A 29 -0.68 -39.76 -13.58
C LEU A 29 -1.31 -38.88 -12.50
N ILE A 30 -2.08 -39.47 -11.57
CA ILE A 30 -2.64 -38.75 -10.42
C ILE A 30 -1.51 -38.21 -9.52
N GLY A 31 -0.50 -39.03 -9.22
CA GLY A 31 0.66 -38.61 -8.43
C GLY A 31 1.45 -37.48 -9.08
N LEU A 32 1.63 -37.54 -10.39
CA LEU A 32 2.29 -36.48 -11.16
C LEU A 32 1.52 -35.17 -11.11
N VAL A 33 0.20 -35.22 -11.34
CA VAL A 33 -0.67 -34.04 -11.25
C VAL A 33 -0.65 -33.45 -9.85
N PHE A 34 -0.75 -34.28 -8.81
CA PHE A 34 -0.69 -33.83 -7.43
C PHE A 34 0.65 -33.17 -7.08
N GLY A 35 1.76 -33.75 -7.54
CA GLY A 35 3.09 -33.18 -7.32
C GLY A 35 3.27 -31.82 -8.00
N ILE A 36 2.79 -31.68 -9.24
CA ILE A 36 2.84 -30.39 -9.97
C ILE A 36 2.01 -29.34 -9.23
N ILE A 37 0.78 -29.65 -8.85
CA ILE A 37 -0.09 -28.73 -8.12
C ILE A 37 0.55 -28.33 -6.79
N GLY A 38 1.10 -29.28 -6.02
CA GLY A 38 1.78 -29.02 -4.76
C GLY A 38 2.98 -28.08 -4.91
N CYS A 39 3.84 -28.30 -5.91
CA CYS A 39 4.96 -27.41 -6.20
C CYS A 39 4.50 -26.00 -6.59
N LEU A 40 3.49 -25.89 -7.45
CA LEU A 40 2.95 -24.59 -7.86
C LEU A 40 2.29 -23.85 -6.68
N SER A 41 1.58 -24.55 -5.81
CA SER A 41 0.99 -23.96 -4.60
C SER A 41 2.06 -23.46 -3.62
N ALA A 42 3.13 -24.22 -3.39
CA ALA A 42 4.23 -23.78 -2.55
C ALA A 42 4.94 -22.54 -3.12
N ALA A 43 5.17 -22.52 -4.44
CA ALA A 43 5.75 -21.36 -5.12
C ALA A 43 4.83 -20.14 -5.03
N ALA A 44 3.51 -20.32 -5.17
CA ALA A 44 2.53 -19.25 -5.03
C ALA A 44 2.54 -18.64 -3.62
N VAL A 45 2.59 -19.47 -2.58
CA VAL A 45 2.71 -18.99 -1.19
C VAL A 45 4.00 -18.21 -1.00
N ALA A 46 5.14 -18.71 -1.49
CA ALA A 46 6.43 -18.03 -1.36
C ALA A 46 6.49 -16.67 -2.07
N ILE A 47 5.78 -16.50 -3.19
CA ILE A 47 5.71 -15.22 -3.91
C ILE A 47 4.79 -14.22 -3.20
N LEU A 48 3.70 -14.71 -2.61
CA LEU A 48 2.71 -13.87 -1.93
C LEU A 48 3.05 -13.59 -0.47
N ASP A 49 4.08 -14.25 0.06
CA ASP A 49 4.59 -14.01 1.40
C ASP A 49 5.27 -12.64 1.42
N VAL A 50 4.60 -11.68 2.05
CA VAL A 50 5.12 -10.34 2.27
C VAL A 50 5.43 -10.23 3.75
N ASP A 51 6.71 -10.12 4.08
CA ASP A 51 7.13 -9.84 5.45
C ASP A 51 6.56 -8.50 5.91
N PRO A 52 5.89 -8.44 7.08
CA PRO A 52 5.46 -7.17 7.63
C PRO A 52 6.69 -6.29 7.90
N PRO A 53 6.61 -4.97 7.65
CA PRO A 53 7.72 -4.06 7.87
C PRO A 53 8.17 -4.13 9.35
N PRO A 54 9.49 -4.05 9.62
CA PRO A 54 10.00 -4.12 10.99
C PRO A 54 9.47 -2.92 11.80
N VAL A 55 8.56 -3.20 12.72
CA VAL A 55 8.06 -2.21 13.68
C VAL A 55 9.10 -2.07 14.78
N VAL A 56 9.89 -1.00 14.74
CA VAL A 56 10.68 -0.57 15.89
C VAL A 56 9.73 0.18 16.82
N VAL A 57 9.23 -0.49 17.86
CA VAL A 57 8.48 0.21 18.92
C VAL A 57 9.49 1.06 19.69
N PRO A 58 9.41 2.40 19.65
CA PRO A 58 10.22 3.22 20.51
C PRO A 58 9.77 2.97 21.95
N TYR A 59 10.67 2.46 22.79
CA TYR A 59 10.43 2.34 24.23
C TYR A 59 11.05 3.54 24.95
N ASP A 60 10.38 4.02 25.99
CA ASP A 60 10.97 4.99 26.91
C ASP A 60 11.88 4.24 27.92
N PRO A 61 13.20 4.45 27.91
CA PRO A 61 14.12 3.75 28.80
C PRO A 61 13.98 4.13 30.28
N ALA A 62 13.31 5.23 30.60
CA ALA A 62 13.08 5.63 31.98
C ALA A 62 11.89 4.89 32.62
N THR A 63 10.88 4.53 31.84
CA THR A 63 9.60 4.00 32.36
C THR A 63 9.26 2.59 31.86
N GLY A 64 9.89 2.13 30.77
CA GLY A 64 9.67 0.79 30.20
C GLY A 64 8.31 0.60 29.52
N PHE A 65 7.50 1.65 29.39
CA PHE A 65 6.22 1.59 28.70
C PHE A 65 6.40 1.71 27.19
N ALA A 66 5.63 0.91 26.45
CA ALA A 66 5.49 1.08 25.01
C ALA A 66 4.73 2.39 24.73
N LEU A 67 5.34 3.29 23.96
CA LEU A 67 4.64 4.47 23.47
C LEU A 67 3.53 4.01 22.51
N PRO A 68 2.32 4.61 22.59
CA PRO A 68 1.22 4.26 21.69
C PRO A 68 1.68 4.40 20.25
N GLU A 69 1.47 3.35 19.47
CA GLU A 69 1.91 3.25 18.08
C GLU A 69 1.11 4.25 17.23
N ALA A 70 1.65 5.45 17.07
CA ALA A 70 1.13 6.41 16.11
C ALA A 70 1.56 5.95 14.71
N SER A 71 0.72 5.12 14.09
CA SER A 71 0.84 4.76 12.68
C SER A 71 0.70 6.04 11.84
N VAL A 72 1.82 6.64 11.45
CA VAL A 72 1.86 7.68 10.42
C VAL A 72 1.69 7.01 9.06
N GLY A 73 0.43 6.74 8.69
CA GLY A 73 0.10 6.34 7.33
C GLY A 73 0.49 7.45 6.36
N ALA A 74 1.22 7.11 5.30
CA ALA A 74 1.52 8.02 4.19
C ALA A 74 0.23 8.28 3.38
N THR A 75 -0.72 9.01 3.95
CA THR A 75 -1.87 9.52 3.20
C THR A 75 -1.41 10.76 2.42
N SER A 76 -1.85 10.89 1.17
CA SER A 76 -1.52 12.10 0.40
C SER A 76 -2.13 13.31 1.12
N VAL A 77 -1.37 14.41 1.22
CA VAL A 77 -1.82 15.65 1.86
C VAL A 77 -3.16 16.15 1.28
N THR A 78 -3.41 15.85 0.01
CA THR A 78 -4.67 16.16 -0.71
C THR A 78 -5.88 15.37 -0.21
N ALA A 79 -5.70 14.25 0.47
CA ALA A 79 -6.79 13.40 0.97
C ALA A 79 -7.20 13.74 2.41
N ASN A 80 -6.38 14.49 3.15
CA ASN A 80 -6.63 14.79 4.56
C ASN A 80 -7.21 16.20 4.75
N GLN A 81 -8.53 16.27 4.86
CA GLN A 81 -9.28 17.52 5.02
C GLN A 81 -8.78 18.34 6.22
N ALA A 82 -8.47 17.72 7.36
CA ALA A 82 -8.00 18.43 8.54
C ALA A 82 -6.65 19.15 8.31
N ILE A 83 -5.77 18.57 7.48
CA ILE A 83 -4.48 19.19 7.14
C ILE A 83 -4.70 20.38 6.20
N ILE A 84 -5.56 20.22 5.20
CA ILE A 84 -5.90 21.31 4.26
C ILE A 84 -6.51 22.48 5.03
N GLU A 85 -7.49 22.21 5.90
CA GLU A 85 -8.14 23.24 6.71
C GLU A 85 -7.15 23.94 7.65
N ALA A 86 -6.26 23.20 8.30
CA ALA A 86 -5.23 23.76 9.17
C ALA A 86 -4.24 24.66 8.39
N GLU A 87 -3.80 24.24 7.20
CA GLU A 87 -2.89 25.03 6.37
C GLU A 87 -3.55 26.28 5.80
N VAL A 88 -4.82 26.18 5.36
CA VAL A 88 -5.59 27.34 4.91
C VAL A 88 -5.79 28.33 6.06
N PHE A 89 -6.17 27.86 7.25
CA PHE A 89 -6.32 28.71 8.43
C PHE A 89 -5.00 29.43 8.77
N ARG A 90 -3.88 28.72 8.73
CA ARG A 90 -2.56 29.30 8.98
C ARG A 90 -2.18 30.35 7.94
N TYR A 91 -2.40 30.05 6.65
CA TYR A 91 -2.15 31.00 5.56
C TYR A 91 -2.97 32.29 5.71
N VAL A 92 -4.27 32.17 5.97
CA VAL A 92 -5.16 33.33 6.13
C VAL A 92 -4.77 34.13 7.37
N THR A 93 -4.56 33.46 8.50
CA THR A 93 -4.17 34.15 9.75
C THR A 93 -2.87 34.93 9.56
N ASP A 94 -1.86 34.33 8.91
CA ASP A 94 -0.59 34.98 8.59
C ASP A 94 -0.70 36.17 7.64
N ARG A 95 -1.70 36.18 6.76
CA ARG A 95 -1.92 37.26 5.80
C ARG A 95 -2.74 38.41 6.36
N GLU A 96 -3.79 38.10 7.12
CA GLU A 96 -4.81 39.08 7.51
C GLU A 96 -4.50 39.76 8.86
N VAL A 97 -3.71 39.12 9.73
CA VAL A 97 -3.38 39.68 11.05
C VAL A 97 -2.11 40.50 10.99
N TYR A 98 -2.19 41.77 11.35
CA TYR A 98 -1.03 42.67 11.45
C TYR A 98 -0.45 42.71 12.86
N ASN A 99 0.87 42.53 12.99
CA ASN A 99 1.64 42.78 14.21
C ASN A 99 3.02 43.34 13.84
N GLN A 100 3.44 44.44 14.46
CA GLN A 100 4.70 45.12 14.13
C GLN A 100 5.95 44.28 14.42
N LEU A 101 5.88 43.35 15.37
CA LEU A 101 7.05 42.60 15.86
C LEU A 101 7.46 41.45 14.94
N ASP A 102 6.51 40.86 14.19
CA ASP A 102 6.72 39.61 13.46
C ASP A 102 6.18 39.62 12.02
N ASN A 103 5.65 40.75 11.55
CA ASN A 103 5.00 40.80 10.23
C ASN A 103 5.94 40.48 9.07
N ASP A 104 7.19 40.91 9.17
CA ASP A 104 8.18 40.70 8.12
C ASP A 104 8.39 39.20 7.88
N LEU A 105 8.44 38.40 8.94
CA LEU A 105 8.56 36.95 8.87
C LEU A 105 7.27 36.30 8.33
N ARG A 106 6.11 36.76 8.81
CA ARG A 106 4.81 36.21 8.40
C ARG A 106 4.53 36.46 6.92
N ILE A 107 4.73 37.69 6.44
CA ILE A 107 4.51 38.03 5.03
C ILE A 107 5.51 37.32 4.11
N ARG A 108 6.78 37.14 4.51
CA ARG A 108 7.73 36.31 3.75
C ARG A 108 7.28 34.85 3.66
N SER A 109 6.70 34.32 4.73
CA SER A 109 6.13 32.96 4.76
C SER A 109 4.90 32.84 3.86
N VAL A 110 4.01 33.84 3.85
CA VAL A 110 2.84 33.89 2.96
C VAL A 110 3.28 33.98 1.50
N LEU A 111 4.25 34.83 1.17
CA LEU A 111 4.81 34.95 -0.19
C LEU A 111 5.40 33.62 -0.68
N ARG A 112 6.09 32.86 0.18
CA ARG A 112 6.64 31.54 -0.18
C ARG A 112 5.57 30.49 -0.48
N ARG A 113 4.38 30.64 0.11
CA ARG A 113 3.24 29.74 -0.06
C ARG A 113 2.24 30.21 -1.12
N SER A 114 2.49 31.38 -1.72
CA SER A 114 1.62 32.00 -2.73
C SER A 114 2.21 31.81 -4.12
N ASP A 115 1.34 31.73 -5.13
CA ASP A 115 1.73 31.71 -6.54
C ASP A 115 0.73 32.56 -7.37
N GLY A 116 1.15 32.99 -8.56
CA GLY A 116 0.34 33.71 -9.53
C GLY A 116 -0.33 34.97 -8.96
N ALA A 117 -1.66 35.01 -9.00
CA ALA A 117 -2.45 36.16 -8.58
C ALA A 117 -2.37 36.45 -7.08
N ALA A 118 -2.19 35.42 -6.24
CA ALA A 118 -2.09 35.59 -4.79
C ALA A 118 -0.78 36.28 -4.41
N GLU A 119 0.32 35.88 -5.06
CA GLU A 119 1.63 36.50 -4.84
C GLU A 119 1.65 37.95 -5.33
N SER A 120 1.17 38.20 -6.56
CA SER A 120 1.18 39.55 -7.14
C SER A 120 0.32 40.53 -6.35
N GLY A 121 -0.88 40.11 -5.93
CA GLY A 121 -1.76 40.92 -5.09
C GLY A 121 -1.14 41.23 -3.73
N LEU A 122 -0.48 40.25 -3.10
CA LEU A 122 0.20 40.47 -1.82
C LEU A 122 1.37 41.46 -1.96
N ARG A 123 2.19 41.34 -3.01
CA ARG A 123 3.30 42.29 -3.29
C ARG A 123 2.80 43.70 -3.58
N GLN A 124 1.65 43.83 -4.23
CA GLN A 124 1.03 45.13 -4.47
C GLN A 124 0.61 45.81 -3.17
N ILE A 125 -0.03 45.07 -2.25
CA ILE A 125 -0.46 45.57 -0.94
C ILE A 125 0.75 45.91 -0.06
N TRP A 126 1.74 45.02 -0.01
CA TRP A 126 2.95 45.16 0.81
C TRP A 126 4.04 46.07 0.21
N ASN A 127 3.63 47.00 -0.65
CA ASN A 127 4.48 48.07 -1.15
C ASN A 127 4.28 49.32 -0.28
N SER A 128 5.35 49.89 0.26
CA SER A 128 5.30 51.11 1.08
C SER A 128 4.74 52.33 0.36
N ALA A 129 4.67 52.30 -0.98
CA ALA A 129 4.03 53.34 -1.79
C ALA A 129 2.52 53.13 -1.97
N ASN A 130 1.94 52.02 -1.47
CA ASN A 130 0.52 51.75 -1.55
C ASN A 130 -0.24 52.52 -0.47
N GLU A 131 -1.33 53.17 -0.86
CA GLU A 131 -2.24 53.90 0.05
C GLU A 131 -2.86 52.98 1.12
N ASN A 132 -3.00 51.70 0.82
CA ASN A 132 -3.52 50.68 1.73
C ASN A 132 -2.40 49.87 2.43
N TYR A 133 -1.17 50.37 2.44
CA TYR A 133 -0.07 49.72 3.16
C TYR A 133 -0.32 49.77 4.67
N PRO A 134 -0.30 48.63 5.39
CA PRO A 134 -0.44 48.63 6.85
C PRO A 134 0.82 49.23 7.52
N PRO A 135 0.74 50.07 8.57
CA PRO A 135 -0.44 50.55 9.28
C PRO A 135 -0.73 52.04 9.02
N THR A 136 -1.91 52.34 8.48
CA THR A 136 -2.59 53.62 8.73
C THR A 136 -3.44 53.52 9.99
#